data_AF-A0A7W0Y3M9-F1
#
_entry.id   AF-A0A7W0Y3M9-F1
#
_cell.length_a   1.000
_cell.length_b   1.000
_cell.length_c   1.000
_cell.angle_alpha   90.00
_cell.angle_beta   90.00
_cell.angle_gamma   90.00
#
_symmetry.space_group_name_H-M   'P 1'
#
loop_
_entity.id
_entity.type
_entity.pdbx_description
1 polymer ?
#
loop_
_entity_poly.entity_id
_entity_poly.type
_entity_poly.pdbx_seq_one_letter_code
_entity_poly.pdbx_strand_id
1 'polypeptide(L)'
;MSGGFVYWSDQAWEQTFPATINRVSVGGGNESVVATGSEPQESQHMKVFAVDATSAYYVDHEKLMKAPLAGGPAVIHAFVPSSCPEGKMAAVGGNVYWTDVCANVVYRVFE
;
A
#
# COMPACT_ATOMS: atom_id res chain seq x y z
N MET A 1 -12.67 -10.61 5.01
CA MET A 1 -12.58 -9.14 5.00
C MET A 1 -13.54 -8.61 6.06
N SER A 2 -13.07 -7.98 7.13
CA SER A 2 -13.93 -7.28 8.09
C SER A 2 -14.46 -6.02 7.41
N GLY A 3 -15.56 -6.15 6.69
CA GLY A 3 -16.10 -5.18 5.72
C GLY A 3 -16.74 -3.93 6.32
N GLY A 4 -16.06 -3.24 7.23
CA GLY A 4 -16.56 -2.00 7.85
C GLY A 4 -16.05 -0.73 7.19
N PHE A 5 -15.01 -0.80 6.37
CA PHE A 5 -14.33 0.37 5.82
C PHE A 5 -14.10 0.24 4.31
N VAL A 6 -14.12 1.40 3.64
CA VAL A 6 -13.61 1.58 2.29
C VAL A 6 -12.20 2.16 2.40
N TYR A 7 -11.29 1.68 1.56
CA TYR A 7 -9.89 2.10 1.50
C TYR A 7 -9.55 2.60 0.10
N TRP A 8 -8.76 3.66 0.03
CA TRP A 8 -8.24 4.21 -1.24
C TRP A 8 -6.84 4.76 -1.03
N SER A 9 -6.13 4.98 -2.13
CA SER A 9 -4.83 5.65 -2.13
C SER A 9 -4.92 6.96 -2.90
N ASP A 10 -4.37 8.03 -2.32
CA ASP A 10 -4.13 9.28 -3.03
C ASP A 10 -2.69 9.27 -3.54
N GLN A 11 -2.52 8.84 -4.79
CA GLN A 11 -1.21 8.75 -5.43
C GLN A 11 -0.84 10.11 -6.04
N ALA A 12 0.24 10.69 -5.55
CA ALA A 12 0.79 11.93 -6.04
C ALA A 12 1.69 11.67 -7.26
N TRP A 13 1.13 11.53 -8.45
CA TRP A 13 1.93 11.41 -9.67
C TRP A 13 2.68 12.71 -10.03
N GLU A 14 2.24 13.86 -9.50
CA GLU A 14 2.83 15.18 -9.74
C GLU A 14 2.73 16.14 -8.52
N GLN A 15 2.44 15.64 -7.31
CA GLN A 15 2.07 16.50 -6.18
C GLN A 15 3.19 16.74 -5.17
N THR A 16 3.15 17.91 -4.53
CA THR A 16 4.10 18.38 -3.49
C THR A 16 3.84 17.79 -2.10
N PHE A 17 3.05 16.70 -2.00
CA PHE A 17 2.73 16.04 -0.74
C PHE A 17 2.90 14.52 -0.84
N PRO A 18 3.19 13.84 0.28
CA PRO A 18 3.38 12.39 0.29
C PRO A 18 2.06 11.66 -0.03
N ALA A 19 2.17 10.55 -0.76
CA ALA A 19 1.02 9.70 -1.06
C ALA A 19 0.44 9.08 0.22
N THR A 20 -0.88 8.93 0.31
CA THR A 20 -1.55 8.36 1.49
C THR A 20 -2.44 7.18 1.15
N ILE A 21 -2.59 6.26 2.10
CA ILE A 21 -3.69 5.30 2.14
C ILE A 21 -4.69 5.83 3.15
N ASN A 22 -5.91 6.01 2.71
CA ASN A 22 -6.98 6.57 3.51
C ASN A 22 -8.07 5.52 3.75
N ARG A 23 -8.91 5.76 4.75
CA ARG A 23 -10.11 4.98 4.99
C ARG A 23 -11.27 5.83 5.49
N VAL A 24 -12.48 5.32 5.23
CA VAL A 24 -13.73 5.80 5.81
C VAL A 24 -14.63 4.61 6.10
N SER A 25 -15.49 4.72 7.11
CA SER A 25 -16.52 3.70 7.35
C SER A 25 -17.43 3.59 6.14
N VAL A 26 -17.91 2.37 5.83
CA VAL A 26 -18.89 2.12 4.76
C VAL A 26 -20.20 2.88 5.02
N GLY A 27 -20.51 3.17 6.30
CA GLY A 27 -21.63 4.03 6.68
C GLY A 27 -21.36 5.53 6.52
N GLY A 28 -20.19 5.91 6.01
CA GLY A 28 -19.71 7.29 5.97
C GLY A 28 -19.11 7.76 7.30
N GLY A 29 -18.75 9.03 7.36
CA GLY A 29 -18.14 9.68 8.53
C GLY A 29 -16.84 10.38 8.18
N ASN A 30 -16.01 10.62 9.20
CA ASN A 30 -14.72 11.27 9.01
C ASN A 30 -13.70 10.30 8.41
N GLU A 31 -12.95 10.81 7.44
CA GLU A 31 -11.79 10.14 6.89
C GLU A 31 -10.66 10.05 7.92
N SER A 32 -9.86 8.99 7.83
CA SER A 32 -8.61 8.86 8.57
C SER A 32 -7.52 8.28 7.68
N VAL A 33 -6.29 8.77 7.85
CA VAL A 33 -5.10 8.25 7.18
C VAL A 33 -4.66 6.95 7.87
N VAL A 34 -4.44 5.90 7.08
CA VAL A 34 -3.90 4.60 7.49
C VAL A 34 -2.38 4.59 7.38
N ALA A 35 -1.86 5.12 6.27
CA ALA A 35 -0.42 5.19 6.00
C ALA A 35 -0.09 6.42 5.17
N THR A 36 1.10 6.96 5.39
CA THR A 36 1.71 8.03 4.59
C THR A 36 3.02 7.47 4.03
N GLY A 37 3.18 7.53 2.71
CA GLY A 37 4.44 7.17 2.03
C GLY A 37 5.55 8.19 2.30
N SER A 38 6.77 7.90 1.86
CA SER A 38 7.87 8.86 1.96
C SER A 38 7.64 10.13 1.14
N GLU A 39 8.33 11.21 1.54
CA GLU A 39 8.26 12.54 0.93
C GLU A 39 8.45 12.49 -0.61
N PRO A 40 7.84 13.43 -1.36
CA PRO A 40 7.67 13.36 -2.82
C PRO A 40 8.96 13.60 -3.64
N GLN A 41 10.13 13.34 -3.07
CA GLN A 41 11.40 13.53 -3.76
C GLN A 41 11.66 12.37 -4.74
N GLU A 42 11.36 12.68 -6.00
CA GLU A 42 11.73 11.98 -7.23
C GLU A 42 11.05 10.65 -7.50
N SER A 43 9.99 10.69 -8.32
CA SER A 43 9.51 9.61 -9.21
C SER A 43 9.15 8.25 -8.59
N GLN A 44 9.25 8.12 -7.27
CA GLN A 44 9.16 6.86 -6.53
C GLN A 44 8.10 6.99 -5.46
N HIS A 45 6.86 7.12 -5.93
CA HIS A 45 5.70 7.26 -5.07
C HIS A 45 5.17 5.89 -4.64
N MET A 46 4.30 5.88 -3.63
CA MET A 46 3.50 4.70 -3.31
C MET A 46 2.71 4.24 -4.55
N LYS A 47 2.99 3.03 -5.06
CA LYS A 47 2.51 2.60 -6.40
C LYS A 47 1.26 1.73 -6.36
N VAL A 48 1.29 0.70 -5.52
CA VAL A 48 0.24 -0.31 -5.41
C VAL A 48 -0.03 -0.56 -3.95
N PHE A 49 -1.28 -0.89 -3.63
CA PHE A 49 -1.65 -1.26 -2.27
C PHE A 49 -2.69 -2.39 -2.27
N ALA A 50 -2.77 -3.09 -1.14
CA ALA A 50 -3.81 -4.04 -0.80
C ALA A 50 -4.07 -3.99 0.71
N VAL A 51 -5.19 -4.56 1.14
CA VAL A 51 -5.54 -4.69 2.55
C VAL A 51 -5.95 -6.12 2.87
N ASP A 52 -5.58 -6.60 4.05
CA ASP A 52 -6.14 -7.83 4.65
C ASP A 52 -7.15 -7.47 5.77
N ALA A 53 -7.40 -8.38 6.72
CA ALA A 53 -8.32 -8.12 7.85
C ALA A 53 -7.76 -7.15 8.91
N THR A 54 -6.45 -6.88 8.92
CA THR A 54 -5.70 -6.24 9.99
C THR A 54 -4.68 -5.20 9.50
N SER A 55 -4.17 -5.35 8.28
CA SER A 55 -3.03 -4.59 7.75
C SER A 55 -3.30 -4.06 6.33
N ALA A 56 -2.75 -2.88 6.04
CA ALA A 56 -2.52 -2.38 4.69
C ALA A 56 -1.09 -2.70 4.26
N TYR A 57 -0.94 -3.09 3.00
CA TYR A 57 0.35 -3.34 2.35
C TYR A 57 0.48 -2.42 1.17
N TYR A 58 1.67 -1.87 0.98
CA TYR A 58 1.94 -0.99 -0.14
C TYR A 58 3.42 -1.00 -0.50
N VAL A 59 3.73 -0.74 -1.75
CA VAL A 59 5.12 -0.48 -2.12
C VAL A 59 5.41 1.00 -1.98
N ASP A 60 6.48 1.31 -1.27
CA ASP A 60 7.07 2.64 -1.15
C ASP A 60 8.55 2.55 -1.51
N HIS A 61 8.96 3.19 -2.61
CA HIS A 61 10.24 2.93 -3.29
C HIS A 61 10.49 1.43 -3.52
N GLU A 62 11.58 0.90 -2.97
CA GLU A 62 12.02 -0.50 -3.07
C GLU A 62 11.60 -1.33 -1.85
N LYS A 63 10.62 -0.85 -1.08
CA LYS A 63 10.17 -1.48 0.16
C LYS A 63 8.70 -1.84 0.07
N LEU A 64 8.39 -3.09 0.36
CA LEU A 64 7.04 -3.50 0.71
C LEU A 64 6.82 -3.12 2.17
N MET A 65 5.92 -2.17 2.39
CA MET A 65 5.54 -1.65 3.70
C MET A 65 4.29 -2.36 4.21
N LYS A 66 4.17 -2.49 5.54
CA LYS A 66 3.00 -3.01 6.24
C LYS A 66 2.57 -2.02 7.31
N ALA A 67 1.31 -1.60 7.29
CA ALA A 67 0.73 -0.66 8.24
C ALA A 67 -0.52 -1.26 8.91
N PRO A 68 -0.68 -1.18 10.25
CA PRO A 68 -1.91 -1.63 10.91
C PRO A 68 -3.11 -0.79 10.47
N LEU A 69 -4.21 -1.45 10.08
CA LEU A 69 -5.44 -0.75 9.71
C LEU A 69 -6.03 0.05 10.88
N ALA A 70 -5.78 -0.36 12.12
CA ALA A 70 -6.21 0.39 13.31
C ALA A 70 -5.45 1.72 13.50
N GLY A 71 -4.39 1.96 12.73
CA GLY A 71 -3.45 3.06 12.92
C GLY A 71 -2.19 2.59 13.67
N GLY A 72 -1.09 3.32 13.46
CA GLY A 72 0.24 2.98 13.98
C GLY A 72 1.33 3.19 12.93
N PRO A 73 2.61 3.07 13.31
CA PRO A 73 3.70 3.22 12.36
C PRO A 73 3.71 2.09 11.34
N ALA A 74 3.94 2.43 10.08
CA ALA A 74 4.26 1.45 9.05
C ALA A 74 5.68 0.91 9.25
N VAL A 75 5.88 -0.36 8.92
CA VAL A 75 7.18 -1.03 8.99
C VAL A 75 7.56 -1.63 7.65
N ILE A 76 8.86 -1.79 7.41
CA ILE A 76 9.36 -2.55 6.26
C ILE A 76 9.02 -4.01 6.50
N HIS A 77 8.23 -4.59 5.61
CA HIS A 77 7.88 -6.01 5.61
C HIS A 77 8.84 -6.82 4.75
N ALA A 78 9.19 -6.29 3.58
CA ALA A 78 10.18 -6.88 2.68
C ALA A 78 10.80 -5.82 1.76
N PHE A 79 11.88 -6.18 1.07
CA PHE A 79 12.40 -5.42 -0.07
C PHE A 79 11.79 -5.96 -1.36
N VAL A 80 11.45 -5.07 -2.30
CA VAL A 80 10.98 -5.48 -3.63
C VAL A 80 12.16 -5.60 -4.60
N PRO A 81 12.18 -6.60 -5.50
CA PRO A 81 13.34 -6.84 -6.37
C PRO A 81 13.51 -5.85 -7.53
N SER A 82 12.56 -4.91 -7.70
CA SER A 82 12.57 -3.96 -8.81
C SER A 82 11.88 -2.65 -8.42
N SER A 83 12.07 -1.64 -9.26
CA SER A 83 11.44 -0.33 -9.16
C SER A 83 10.08 -0.22 -9.88
N CYS A 84 9.54 -1.29 -10.49
CA CYS A 84 8.30 -1.25 -11.28
C CYS A 84 7.09 -2.08 -10.77
N PRO A 85 6.77 -2.11 -9.46
CA PRO A 85 5.52 -2.69 -9.00
C PRO A 85 4.34 -1.75 -9.28
N GLU A 86 4.00 -1.56 -10.56
CA GLU A 86 2.98 -0.61 -11.05
C GLU A 86 1.63 -1.27 -11.39
N GLY A 87 1.53 -2.59 -11.26
CA GLY A 87 0.32 -3.30 -11.65
C GLY A 87 -0.74 -3.37 -10.55
N LYS A 88 -0.91 -4.54 -9.93
CA LYS A 88 -1.91 -4.81 -8.88
C LYS A 88 -1.26 -5.56 -7.72
N MET A 89 -1.83 -5.38 -6.53
CA MET A 89 -1.45 -6.08 -5.31
C MET A 89 -2.67 -6.76 -4.69
N ALA A 90 -2.46 -7.90 -4.05
CA ALA A 90 -3.48 -8.60 -3.28
C ALA A 90 -2.89 -9.20 -2.01
N ALA A 91 -3.58 -9.05 -0.88
CA ALA A 91 -3.25 -9.68 0.40
C ALA A 91 -4.31 -10.75 0.70
N VAL A 92 -3.90 -12.02 0.73
CA VAL A 92 -4.82 -13.15 0.86
C VAL A 92 -4.13 -14.37 1.46
N GLY A 93 -4.78 -14.99 2.45
CA GLY A 93 -4.36 -16.26 3.03
C GLY A 93 -2.98 -16.20 3.66
N GLY A 94 -2.62 -15.10 4.33
CA GLY A 94 -1.29 -14.94 4.94
C GLY A 94 -0.19 -14.64 3.92
N ASN A 95 -0.53 -14.12 2.74
CA ASN A 95 0.42 -13.83 1.69
C ASN A 95 0.08 -12.52 0.98
N VAL A 96 1.10 -11.80 0.57
CA VAL A 96 0.99 -10.60 -0.27
C VAL A 96 1.58 -10.92 -1.64
N TYR A 97 0.79 -10.68 -2.69
CA TYR A 97 1.18 -10.86 -4.08
C TYR A 97 1.18 -9.52 -4.79
N TRP A 98 2.15 -9.29 -5.67
CA TRP A 98 2.17 -8.11 -6.52
C TRP A 98 2.74 -8.43 -7.90
N THR A 99 2.22 -7.73 -8.91
CA THR A 99 2.70 -7.81 -10.29
C THR A 99 3.77 -6.75 -10.53
N ASP A 100 4.88 -7.17 -11.12
CA ASP A 100 5.91 -6.31 -11.67
C ASP A 100 5.77 -6.23 -13.19
N VAL A 101 5.53 -5.02 -13.69
CA VAL A 101 5.24 -4.79 -15.11
C VAL A 101 6.53 -4.76 -15.94
N CYS A 102 7.66 -4.35 -15.36
CA CYS A 102 8.95 -4.33 -16.07
C CYS A 102 9.54 -5.74 -16.21
N ALA A 103 9.43 -6.56 -15.16
CA ALA A 103 9.93 -7.92 -15.17
C ALA A 103 8.95 -8.95 -15.77
N ASN A 104 7.67 -8.59 -15.94
CA ASN A 104 6.58 -9.51 -16.30
C ASN A 104 6.48 -10.71 -15.35
N VAL A 105 6.58 -10.45 -14.04
CA VAL A 105 6.59 -11.48 -12.98
C VAL A 105 5.57 -11.15 -11.89
N VAL A 106 5.02 -12.18 -11.25
CA VAL A 106 4.28 -12.06 -9.99
C VAL A 106 5.19 -12.49 -8.85
N TYR A 107 5.40 -11.58 -7.91
CA TYR A 107 6.12 -11.87 -6.67
C TYR A 107 5.16 -12.17 -5.54
N ARG A 108 5.71 -12.76 -4.47
CA ARG A 108 4.98 -13.12 -3.26
C ARG A 108 5.88 -13.00 -2.04
N VAL A 109 5.28 -12.60 -0.91
CA VAL A 109 5.86 -12.78 0.43
C VAL A 109 4.79 -13.30 1.40
N PHE A 110 5.22 -13.94 2.48
CA PHE A 110 4.35 -14.35 3.58
C PHE A 110 4.09 -13.19 4.55
N GLU A 111 2.90 -13.14 5.16
CA GLU A 111 2.50 -12.13 6.15
C GLU A 111 3.07 -12.35 7.56
#